data_AF-A0A2A5FPV4-F1
#
_entry.id   AF-A0A2A5FPV4-F1
#
_cell.length_a   1.000
_cell.length_b   1.000
_cell.length_c   1.000
_cell.angle_alpha   90.00
_cell.angle_beta   90.00
_cell.angle_gamma   90.00
#
_symmetry.space_group_name_H-M   'P 1'
#
loop_
_entity.id
_entity.type
_entity.pdbx_description
1 polymer ?
#
loop_
_entity_poly.entity_id
_entity_poly.type
_entity_poly.pdbx_seq_one_letter_code
_entity_poly.pdbx_strand_id
1 'polypeptide(L)'
;MSGGKETPRQKMIGMMYLVLTALLALNISKEVLNGFVKVENSLRTTQETLAAKIHDTYTALELKYNSNQEKVGPFYDEAQVIVRKADNLVKYITELKARCLSVSEGDFLEQEAVNFSKYFGVNENGKDTTLNLKYIVKKDEFQSLTSYMMGSEPQRPKEGEWTAHGLKLAIVAYRDYLTSMSVTDNLGNKRTLPASTIKSLMERFSFEDELEDGRHVLWEAANFYDVPLAAVMPLMSKMIIDIQDAEEDAIGWLLGGIEAKSLKFSEVMPLSIPQSNYILRGDTLRADIFLAAFDRTRIPEVYVDPNKWDGKDSTVLDYEGLGLEPLAVNDMGQGLMAKSTKGMNLGQYQYKGVIRYQGPEGDMQMQPFFTPIYTIAEAALVVSPTKMNVFYRGVPNPVEVSVPGVSNDKLQVSISGGHKIKKQSDGTYIVEPAKSTSVKEAVISVKGEMPDGSITNLGTSNFRVKRIPDPVPFWAGKRPSDRTITKNEVISFAPLAAKMDNFDFDVQVRVKGFTIRVSKDGTFKELKATNNRLTADMKALLERVRRGNTIYFEDISVQMPDGTQRILAPMKLKITS
;
A
#
# COMPACT_ATOMS: atom_id res chain seq x y z
N MET A 1 -0.48 67.51 -80.13
CA MET A 1 0.88 67.65 -80.71
C MET A 1 1.57 66.29 -80.56
N SER A 2 2.06 65.55 -81.54
CA SER A 2 2.40 65.75 -82.95
C SER A 2 2.02 64.44 -83.67
N GLY A 3 1.01 64.46 -84.53
CA GLY A 3 0.57 63.31 -85.32
C GLY A 3 1.38 63.21 -86.60
N GLY A 4 2.67 62.91 -86.50
CA GLY A 4 3.45 62.50 -87.65
C GLY A 4 2.91 61.16 -88.16
N LYS A 5 2.61 61.03 -89.45
CA LYS A 5 2.25 59.74 -90.06
C LYS A 5 3.44 58.78 -89.90
N GLU A 6 3.41 57.96 -88.85
CA GLU A 6 4.41 56.93 -88.62
C GLU A 6 4.52 56.02 -89.84
N THR A 7 5.75 55.80 -90.29
CA THR A 7 6.01 54.89 -91.41
C THR A 7 5.57 53.46 -91.02
N PRO A 8 5.18 52.59 -91.98
CA PRO A 8 4.80 51.21 -91.68
C PRO A 8 5.83 50.45 -90.83
N ARG A 9 7.12 50.78 -90.97
CA ARG A 9 8.22 50.25 -90.14
C ARG A 9 8.11 50.70 -88.67
N GLN A 10 7.79 51.97 -88.40
CA GLN A 10 7.58 52.48 -87.04
C GLN A 10 6.33 51.89 -86.39
N LYS A 11 5.26 51.68 -87.15
CA LYS A 11 4.08 50.95 -86.64
C LYS A 11 4.39 49.50 -86.29
N MET A 12 5.20 48.81 -87.09
CA MET A 12 5.67 47.46 -86.75
C MET A 12 6.55 47.46 -85.50
N ILE A 13 7.46 48.42 -85.35
CA ILE A 13 8.32 48.54 -84.16
C ILE A 13 7.48 48.89 -82.93
N GLY A 14 6.50 49.78 -83.05
CA GLY A 14 5.57 50.14 -81.98
C GLY A 14 4.67 48.99 -81.54
N MET A 15 4.13 48.21 -82.49
CA MET A 15 3.39 46.98 -82.16
C MET A 15 4.30 45.91 -81.54
N MET A 16 5.52 45.74 -82.05
CA MET A 16 6.47 44.80 -81.46
C MET A 16 6.88 45.22 -80.03
N TYR A 17 7.06 46.53 -79.79
CA TYR A 17 7.35 47.06 -78.46
C TYR A 17 6.15 46.88 -77.52
N LEU A 18 4.92 47.17 -77.97
CA LEU A 18 3.71 46.90 -77.19
C LEU A 18 3.56 45.41 -76.85
N VAL A 19 3.81 44.52 -77.81
CA VAL A 19 3.76 43.07 -77.59
C VAL A 19 4.88 42.63 -76.64
N LEU A 20 6.10 43.14 -76.78
CA LEU A 20 7.22 42.81 -75.89
C LEU A 20 7.01 43.36 -74.48
N THR A 21 6.51 44.59 -74.34
CA THR A 21 6.16 45.19 -73.05
C THR A 21 4.98 44.45 -72.40
N ALA A 22 3.98 44.03 -73.19
CA ALA A 22 2.89 43.19 -72.69
C ALA A 22 3.38 41.81 -72.25
N LEU A 23 4.29 41.17 -72.99
CA LEU A 23 4.90 39.88 -72.61
C LEU A 23 5.77 40.02 -71.36
N LEU A 24 6.54 41.10 -71.23
CA LEU A 24 7.32 41.37 -70.01
C LEU A 24 6.43 41.69 -68.81
N ALA A 25 5.27 42.34 -69.03
CA ALA A 25 4.30 42.65 -68.00
C ALA A 25 3.48 41.43 -67.55
N LEU A 26 3.30 40.43 -68.43
CA LEU A 26 2.59 39.18 -68.15
C LEU A 26 3.46 38.18 -67.35
N ASN A 27 4.79 38.30 -67.47
CA ASN A 27 5.71 37.50 -66.68
C ASN A 27 5.84 38.05 -65.25
N ILE A 28 5.72 37.17 -64.26
CA ILE A 28 5.89 37.52 -62.84
C ILE A 28 7.36 37.88 -62.59
N SER A 29 7.61 38.90 -61.76
CA SER A 29 8.98 39.30 -61.46
C SER A 29 9.74 38.21 -60.70
N LYS A 30 11.05 38.07 -60.98
CA LYS A 30 11.90 37.07 -60.32
C LYS A 30 11.96 37.26 -58.82
N GLU A 31 11.85 38.50 -58.33
CA GLU A 31 11.81 38.83 -56.92
C GLU A 31 10.54 38.29 -56.24
N VAL A 32 9.39 38.39 -56.90
CA VAL A 32 8.12 37.84 -56.41
C VAL A 32 8.16 36.32 -56.34
N LEU A 33 8.66 35.64 -57.39
CA LEU A 33 8.84 34.19 -57.40
C LEU A 33 9.81 33.71 -56.30
N ASN A 34 10.90 34.44 -56.07
CA ASN A 34 11.82 34.16 -54.96
C ASN A 34 11.16 34.38 -53.58
N GLY A 35 10.21 35.32 -53.48
CA GLY A 35 9.37 35.49 -52.29
C GLY A 35 8.57 34.22 -51.98
N PHE A 36 7.90 33.65 -52.98
CA PHE A 36 7.17 32.39 -52.82
C PHE A 36 8.08 31.20 -52.43
N VAL A 37 9.29 31.12 -52.99
CA VAL A 37 10.28 30.10 -52.58
C VAL A 37 10.65 30.23 -51.10
N LYS A 38 10.78 31.46 -50.58
CA LYS A 38 11.05 31.68 -49.16
C LYS A 38 9.86 31.27 -48.28
N VAL A 39 8.64 31.57 -48.70
CA VAL A 39 7.41 31.14 -48.00
C VAL A 39 7.33 29.62 -47.97
N GLU A 40 7.54 28.95 -49.10
CA GLU A 40 7.55 27.48 -49.17
C GLU A 40 8.59 26.88 -48.21
N ASN A 41 9.81 27.42 -48.18
CA ASN A 41 10.84 26.95 -47.25
C ASN A 41 10.43 27.13 -45.79
N SER A 42 9.84 28.28 -45.46
CA SER A 42 9.33 28.53 -44.11
C SER A 42 8.23 27.54 -43.73
N LEU A 43 7.28 27.28 -44.63
CA LEU A 43 6.20 26.32 -44.40
C LEU A 43 6.74 24.90 -44.23
N ARG A 44 7.74 24.49 -45.01
CA ARG A 44 8.41 23.19 -44.84
C ARG A 44 9.07 23.06 -43.46
N THR A 45 9.74 24.10 -42.98
CA THR A 45 10.29 24.09 -41.60
C THR A 45 9.20 24.01 -40.54
N THR A 46 8.07 24.69 -40.74
CA THR A 46 6.90 24.57 -39.85
C THR A 46 6.34 23.15 -39.86
N GLN A 47 6.20 22.54 -41.04
CA GLN A 47 5.76 21.16 -41.22
C GLN A 47 6.67 20.16 -40.46
N GLU A 48 8.00 20.35 -40.53
CA GLU A 48 8.96 19.51 -39.79
C GLU A 48 8.84 19.68 -38.27
N THR A 49 8.66 20.93 -37.81
CA THR A 49 8.50 21.22 -36.38
C THR A 49 7.21 20.62 -35.83
N LEU A 50 6.12 20.74 -36.59
CA LEU A 50 4.82 20.20 -36.22
C LEU A 50 4.83 18.66 -36.25
N ALA A 51 5.47 18.05 -37.25
CA ALA A 51 5.69 16.61 -37.31
C ALA A 51 6.46 16.08 -36.10
N ALA A 52 7.45 16.81 -35.59
CA ALA A 52 8.17 16.44 -34.37
C ALA A 52 7.25 16.53 -33.14
N LYS A 53 6.44 17.60 -33.03
CA LYS A 53 5.47 17.77 -31.94
C LYS A 53 4.45 16.63 -31.90
N ILE A 54 3.88 16.26 -33.04
CA ILE A 54 2.93 15.12 -33.15
C ILE A 54 3.60 13.82 -32.69
N HIS A 55 4.86 13.60 -33.09
CA HIS A 55 5.62 12.44 -32.67
C HIS A 55 5.83 12.40 -31.15
N ASP A 56 6.11 13.54 -30.51
CA ASP A 56 6.24 13.65 -29.05
C ASP A 56 4.91 13.35 -28.34
N THR A 57 3.80 13.93 -28.83
CA THR A 57 2.45 13.69 -28.29
C THR A 57 2.04 12.21 -28.41
N TYR A 58 2.32 11.61 -29.58
CA TYR A 58 2.07 10.19 -29.82
C TYR A 58 2.95 9.28 -28.94
N THR A 59 4.23 9.61 -28.77
CA THR A 59 5.15 8.89 -27.88
C THR A 59 4.67 8.97 -26.42
N ALA A 60 4.17 10.13 -25.98
CA ALA A 60 3.57 10.28 -24.67
C ALA A 60 2.35 9.36 -24.50
N LEU A 61 1.50 9.25 -25.53
CA LEU A 61 0.37 8.32 -25.53
C LEU A 61 0.81 6.86 -25.46
N GLU A 62 1.85 6.46 -26.20
CA GLU A 62 2.44 5.11 -26.17
C GLU A 62 2.99 4.76 -24.78
N LEU A 63 3.69 5.69 -24.12
CA LEU A 63 4.17 5.49 -22.74
C LEU A 63 3.02 5.26 -21.75
N LYS A 64 1.89 5.96 -21.93
CA LYS A 64 0.69 5.75 -21.11
C LYS A 64 0.04 4.40 -21.41
N TYR A 65 0.00 3.99 -22.67
CA TYR A 65 -0.49 2.67 -23.07
C TYR A 65 0.34 1.54 -22.43
N ASN A 66 1.67 1.66 -22.46
CA ASN A 66 2.57 0.70 -21.80
C ASN A 66 2.38 0.64 -20.27
N SER A 67 1.92 1.74 -19.66
CA SER A 67 1.65 1.80 -18.22
C SER A 67 0.28 1.23 -17.84
N ASN A 68 -0.75 1.42 -18.67
CA ASN A 68 -2.11 0.97 -18.39
C ASN A 68 -2.86 0.65 -19.70
N GLN A 69 -2.63 -0.57 -20.21
CA GLN A 69 -3.18 -1.04 -21.47
C GLN A 69 -4.71 -1.11 -21.44
N GLU A 70 -5.29 -1.50 -20.30
CA GLU A 70 -6.74 -1.63 -20.19
C GLU A 70 -7.40 -0.27 -20.39
N LYS A 71 -7.00 0.75 -19.63
CA LYS A 71 -7.61 2.10 -19.69
C LYS A 71 -7.31 2.85 -20.97
N VAL A 72 -6.10 2.68 -21.52
CA VAL A 72 -5.60 3.51 -22.63
C VAL A 72 -5.84 2.85 -24.00
N GLY A 73 -6.11 1.54 -24.06
CA GLY A 73 -6.29 0.79 -25.30
C GLY A 73 -7.25 1.46 -26.31
N PRO A 74 -8.50 1.76 -25.94
CA PRO A 74 -9.46 2.40 -26.87
C PRO A 74 -9.00 3.76 -27.41
N PHE A 75 -8.25 4.53 -26.61
CA PHE A 75 -7.71 5.83 -27.02
C PHE A 75 -6.50 5.68 -27.94
N TYR A 76 -5.66 4.68 -27.69
CA TYR A 76 -4.49 4.37 -28.49
C TYR A 76 -4.87 3.81 -29.86
N ASP A 77 -5.84 2.89 -29.92
CA ASP A 77 -6.35 2.33 -31.17
C ASP A 77 -6.92 3.43 -32.08
N GLU A 78 -7.70 4.36 -31.52
CA GLU A 78 -8.22 5.48 -32.30
C GLU A 78 -7.10 6.43 -32.77
N ALA A 79 -6.12 6.73 -31.90
CA ALA A 79 -4.97 7.55 -32.27
C ALA A 79 -4.19 6.94 -33.46
N GLN A 80 -4.01 5.62 -33.50
CA GLN A 80 -3.38 4.93 -34.63
C GLN A 80 -4.16 5.11 -35.94
N VAL A 81 -5.50 5.10 -35.88
CA VAL A 81 -6.33 5.33 -37.06
C VAL A 81 -6.20 6.77 -37.56
N ILE A 82 -6.15 7.75 -36.65
CA ILE A 82 -5.93 9.17 -36.99
C ILE A 82 -4.58 9.34 -37.70
N VAL A 83 -3.49 8.88 -37.08
CA VAL A 83 -2.13 8.99 -37.65
C VAL A 83 -2.08 8.36 -39.03
N ARG A 84 -2.60 7.14 -39.18
CA ARG A 84 -2.63 6.45 -40.48
C ARG A 84 -3.41 7.22 -41.55
N LYS A 85 -4.54 7.84 -41.19
CA LYS A 85 -5.34 8.63 -42.13
C LYS A 85 -4.65 9.95 -42.49
N ALA A 86 -4.04 10.62 -41.52
CA ALA A 86 -3.26 11.84 -41.71
C ALA A 86 -2.06 11.56 -42.62
N ASP A 87 -1.25 10.54 -42.32
CA ASP A 87 -0.09 10.14 -43.12
C ASP A 87 -0.48 9.80 -44.56
N ASN A 88 -1.56 9.05 -44.77
CA ASN A 88 -2.06 8.74 -46.12
C ASN A 88 -2.47 10.01 -46.88
N LEU A 89 -3.11 10.97 -46.22
CA LEU A 89 -3.53 12.23 -46.83
C LEU A 89 -2.33 13.14 -47.14
N VAL A 90 -1.36 13.24 -46.22
CA VAL A 90 -0.12 14.00 -46.42
C VAL A 90 0.70 13.39 -47.56
N LYS A 91 0.78 12.06 -47.63
CA LYS A 91 1.41 11.36 -48.76
C LYS A 91 0.72 11.67 -50.08
N TYR A 92 -0.61 11.57 -50.12
CA TYR A 92 -1.40 11.92 -51.30
C TYR A 92 -1.13 13.37 -51.77
N ILE A 93 -1.10 14.36 -50.86
CA ILE A 93 -0.79 15.75 -51.22
C ILE A 93 0.66 15.90 -51.68
N THR A 94 1.60 15.18 -51.05
CA THR A 94 3.02 15.20 -51.44
C THR A 94 3.23 14.61 -52.84
N GLU A 95 2.54 13.53 -53.18
CA GLU A 95 2.52 12.97 -54.53
C GLU A 95 1.85 13.92 -55.54
N LEU A 96 0.77 14.59 -55.14
CA LEU A 96 0.11 15.61 -55.97
C LEU A 96 1.03 16.80 -56.25
N LYS A 97 1.79 17.25 -55.24
CA LYS A 97 2.84 18.26 -55.43
C LYS A 97 3.89 17.80 -56.44
N ALA A 98 4.38 16.55 -56.33
CA ALA A 98 5.36 16.01 -57.28
C ALA A 98 4.82 15.93 -58.73
N ARG A 99 3.55 15.58 -58.89
CA ARG A 99 2.85 15.61 -60.19
C ARG A 99 2.75 17.03 -60.75
N CYS A 100 2.39 18.01 -59.93
CA CYS A 100 2.31 19.40 -60.36
C CYS A 100 3.69 19.95 -60.78
N LEU A 101 4.76 19.55 -60.09
CA LEU A 101 6.13 19.93 -60.45
C LEU A 101 6.55 19.37 -61.82
N SER A 102 6.23 18.11 -62.11
CA SER A 102 6.58 17.48 -63.40
C SER A 102 5.75 18.00 -64.57
N VAL A 103 4.47 18.35 -64.33
CA VAL A 103 3.63 19.04 -65.34
C VAL A 103 4.23 20.39 -65.70
N SER A 104 4.70 21.15 -64.72
CA SER A 104 5.26 22.49 -64.93
C SER A 104 6.58 22.46 -65.71
N GLU A 105 7.46 21.50 -65.42
CA GLU A 105 8.73 21.34 -66.13
C GLU A 105 8.54 20.75 -67.54
N GLY A 106 7.45 19.99 -67.76
CA GLY A 106 7.07 19.39 -69.03
C GLY A 106 7.56 17.95 -69.21
N ASP A 107 7.99 17.30 -68.13
CA ASP A 107 8.50 15.92 -68.10
C ASP A 107 7.51 14.94 -67.45
N PHE A 108 6.22 15.30 -67.37
CA PHE A 108 5.18 14.49 -66.74
C PHE A 108 5.14 13.04 -67.24
N LEU A 109 5.09 12.81 -68.56
CA LEU A 109 4.96 11.46 -69.15
C LEU A 109 6.18 10.58 -68.87
N GLU A 110 7.38 11.18 -68.80
CA GLU A 110 8.61 10.45 -68.46
C GLU A 110 8.65 10.10 -66.98
N GLN A 111 8.17 11.01 -66.13
CA GLN A 111 8.17 10.83 -64.68
C GLN A 111 7.06 9.89 -64.19
N GLU A 112 5.92 9.83 -64.87
CA GLU A 112 4.85 8.89 -64.55
C GLU A 112 5.33 7.43 -64.64
N ALA A 113 6.19 7.10 -65.61
CA ALA A 113 6.77 5.76 -65.77
C ALA A 113 7.75 5.36 -64.65
N VAL A 114 8.28 6.34 -63.90
CA VAL A 114 9.26 6.13 -62.80
C VAL A 114 8.73 6.61 -61.46
N ASN A 115 7.40 6.68 -61.30
CA ASN A 115 6.71 7.12 -60.08
C ASN A 115 7.23 8.46 -59.52
N PHE A 116 7.51 9.41 -60.41
CA PHE A 116 7.98 10.76 -60.07
C PHE A 116 9.28 10.79 -59.24
N SER A 117 10.17 9.80 -59.37
CA SER A 117 11.42 9.68 -58.59
C SER A 117 12.34 10.91 -58.63
N LYS A 118 12.22 11.77 -59.65
CA LYS A 118 12.95 13.05 -59.72
C LYS A 118 12.41 14.12 -58.74
N TYR A 119 11.10 14.09 -58.47
CA TYR A 119 10.39 15.11 -57.70
C TYR A 119 9.85 14.59 -56.37
N PHE A 120 9.75 13.29 -56.19
CA PHE A 120 9.28 12.61 -54.99
C PHE A 120 10.42 11.75 -54.41
N GLY A 121 10.65 11.89 -53.11
CA GLY A 121 11.67 11.13 -52.41
C GLY A 121 11.44 11.15 -50.91
N VAL A 122 12.43 10.68 -50.17
CA VAL A 122 12.38 10.59 -48.71
C VAL A 122 13.42 11.53 -48.12
N ASN A 123 13.05 12.28 -47.08
CA ASN A 123 13.98 13.16 -46.37
C ASN A 123 14.87 12.36 -45.39
N GLU A 124 15.82 13.03 -44.74
CA GLU A 124 16.75 12.43 -43.77
C GLU A 124 16.05 11.70 -42.61
N ASN A 125 14.80 12.06 -42.32
CA ASN A 125 13.98 11.50 -41.25
C ASN A 125 13.04 10.37 -41.73
N GLY A 126 13.20 9.88 -42.96
CA GLY A 126 12.38 8.78 -43.47
C GLY A 126 10.97 9.19 -43.92
N LYS A 127 10.65 10.49 -43.99
CA LYS A 127 9.33 11.00 -44.43
C LYS A 127 9.32 11.42 -45.89
N ASP A 128 8.19 11.17 -46.55
CA ASP A 128 7.96 11.56 -47.94
C ASP A 128 8.07 13.09 -48.11
N THR A 129 8.82 13.53 -49.11
CA THR A 129 9.05 14.94 -49.43
C THR A 129 9.07 15.14 -50.94
N THR A 130 8.77 16.36 -51.37
CA THR A 130 9.01 16.79 -52.75
C THR A 130 10.31 17.57 -52.91
N LEU A 131 10.79 17.64 -54.16
CA LEU A 131 11.89 18.53 -54.55
C LEU A 131 11.59 19.98 -54.15
N ASN A 132 12.60 20.66 -53.63
CA ASN A 132 12.45 22.05 -53.20
C ASN A 132 12.19 22.97 -54.41
N LEU A 133 11.20 23.87 -54.26
CA LEU A 133 10.81 24.82 -55.31
C LEU A 133 11.98 25.65 -55.83
N LYS A 134 13.04 25.88 -55.04
CA LYS A 134 14.25 26.59 -55.45
C LYS A 134 14.89 26.01 -56.73
N TYR A 135 14.82 24.68 -56.92
CA TYR A 135 15.47 23.97 -58.03
C TYR A 135 14.64 23.89 -59.31
N ILE A 136 13.39 24.32 -59.28
CA ILE A 136 12.48 24.33 -60.44
C ILE A 136 12.80 25.53 -61.32
N VAL A 137 12.84 25.37 -62.64
CA VAL A 137 13.16 26.46 -63.57
C VAL A 137 11.88 27.23 -63.92
N LYS A 138 10.81 26.53 -64.29
CA LYS A 138 9.52 27.11 -64.72
C LYS A 138 8.57 27.29 -63.54
N LYS A 139 8.80 28.32 -62.71
CA LYS A 139 8.02 28.59 -61.48
C LYS A 139 6.76 29.44 -61.72
N ASP A 140 6.77 30.20 -62.80
CA ASP A 140 5.71 31.10 -63.27
C ASP A 140 4.70 30.42 -64.20
N GLU A 141 4.93 29.16 -64.56
CA GLU A 141 4.03 28.37 -65.40
C GLU A 141 2.70 28.11 -64.67
N PHE A 142 1.59 28.44 -65.35
CA PHE A 142 0.23 28.29 -64.85
C PHE A 142 -0.69 27.54 -65.83
N GLN A 143 -0.41 27.56 -67.14
CA GLN A 143 -1.31 27.01 -68.16
C GLN A 143 -1.37 25.48 -68.09
N SER A 144 -0.20 24.85 -68.06
CA SER A 144 -0.08 23.38 -67.98
C SER A 144 -0.65 22.85 -66.66
N LEU A 145 -0.40 23.59 -65.57
CA LEU A 145 -0.88 23.28 -64.24
C LEU A 145 -2.40 23.39 -64.14
N THR A 146 -2.98 24.46 -64.68
CA THR A 146 -4.44 24.68 -64.72
C THR A 146 -5.13 23.57 -65.49
N SER A 147 -4.61 23.21 -66.67
CA SER A 147 -5.14 22.12 -67.49
C SER A 147 -5.11 20.76 -66.76
N TYR A 148 -4.06 20.51 -65.97
CA TYR A 148 -3.93 19.29 -65.18
C TYR A 148 -4.91 19.25 -63.99
N MET A 149 -4.95 20.32 -63.19
CA MET A 149 -5.67 20.39 -61.91
C MET A 149 -7.17 20.67 -62.05
N MET A 150 -7.55 21.49 -63.02
CA MET A 150 -8.91 22.02 -63.22
C MET A 150 -9.50 21.65 -64.57
N GLY A 151 -8.66 21.49 -65.61
CA GLY A 151 -9.13 21.33 -66.99
C GLY A 151 -9.40 22.69 -67.66
N SER A 152 -10.27 22.70 -68.68
CA SER A 152 -10.50 23.86 -69.55
C SER A 152 -11.57 24.84 -69.06
N GLU A 153 -12.42 24.46 -68.11
CA GLU A 153 -13.57 25.26 -67.66
C GLU A 153 -13.50 25.57 -66.15
N PRO A 154 -13.40 26.86 -65.74
CA PRO A 154 -13.34 27.24 -64.32
C PRO A 154 -14.56 26.81 -63.49
N GLN A 155 -15.75 26.81 -64.13
CA GLN A 155 -17.03 26.53 -63.47
C GLN A 155 -17.37 25.04 -63.44
N ARG A 156 -16.57 24.20 -64.10
CA ARG A 156 -16.74 22.74 -64.15
C ARG A 156 -15.36 22.08 -64.04
N PRO A 157 -14.79 22.03 -62.83
CA PRO A 157 -13.50 21.41 -62.61
C PRO A 157 -13.50 19.95 -63.08
N LYS A 158 -12.37 19.52 -63.63
CA LYS A 158 -12.11 18.13 -63.97
C LYS A 158 -12.22 17.25 -62.74
N GLU A 159 -13.09 16.25 -62.81
CA GLU A 159 -13.22 15.24 -61.76
C GLU A 159 -12.14 14.17 -61.94
N GLY A 160 -11.46 13.83 -60.85
CA GLY A 160 -10.47 12.77 -60.81
C GLY A 160 -9.71 12.74 -59.50
N GLU A 161 -9.07 11.61 -59.20
CA GLU A 161 -8.28 11.43 -57.98
C GLU A 161 -7.16 12.46 -57.87
N TRP A 162 -6.47 12.77 -58.97
CA TRP A 162 -5.30 13.68 -58.99
C TRP A 162 -5.66 15.06 -59.53
N THR A 163 -6.73 15.66 -58.99
CA THR A 163 -7.26 16.97 -59.41
C THR A 163 -7.55 17.86 -58.20
N ALA A 164 -7.81 19.14 -58.42
CA ALA A 164 -8.21 20.07 -57.35
C ALA A 164 -9.49 19.60 -56.64
N HIS A 165 -10.43 19.02 -57.38
CA HIS A 165 -11.66 18.47 -56.82
C HIS A 165 -11.40 17.22 -55.97
N GLY A 166 -10.55 16.30 -56.44
CA GLY A 166 -10.13 15.12 -55.67
C GLY A 166 -9.46 15.49 -54.35
N LEU A 167 -8.61 16.52 -54.38
CA LEU A 167 -7.96 17.07 -53.19
C LEU A 167 -8.98 17.60 -52.16
N LYS A 168 -9.96 18.38 -52.62
CA LYS A 168 -11.05 18.89 -51.78
C LYS A 168 -11.82 17.75 -51.12
N LEU A 169 -12.22 16.74 -51.90
CA LEU A 169 -12.94 15.57 -51.37
C LEU A 169 -12.13 14.79 -50.34
N ALA A 170 -10.82 14.59 -50.58
CA ALA A 170 -9.94 13.89 -49.65
C ALA A 170 -9.83 14.61 -48.30
N ILE A 171 -9.70 15.94 -48.32
CA ILE A 171 -9.62 16.75 -47.09
C ILE A 171 -10.98 16.79 -46.38
N VAL A 172 -12.09 16.93 -47.12
CA VAL A 172 -13.45 16.87 -46.56
C VAL A 172 -13.70 15.52 -45.89
N ALA A 173 -13.30 14.42 -46.51
CA ALA A 173 -13.45 13.08 -45.92
C ALA A 173 -12.66 12.92 -44.61
N TYR A 174 -11.47 13.53 -44.52
CA TYR A 174 -10.67 13.55 -43.28
C TYR A 174 -11.33 14.39 -42.19
N ARG A 175 -11.82 15.59 -42.52
CA ARG A 175 -12.59 16.44 -41.60
C ARG A 175 -13.83 15.73 -41.08
N ASP A 176 -14.61 15.13 -41.96
CA ASP A 176 -15.86 14.44 -41.60
C ASP A 176 -15.56 13.22 -40.71
N TYR A 177 -14.46 12.52 -40.97
CA TYR A 177 -13.96 11.47 -40.07
C TYR A 177 -13.64 12.03 -38.68
N LEU A 178 -12.80 13.07 -38.58
CA LEU A 178 -12.43 13.66 -37.28
C LEU A 178 -13.66 14.14 -36.51
N THR A 179 -14.60 14.82 -37.17
CA THR A 179 -15.82 15.35 -36.52
C THR A 179 -16.81 14.25 -36.09
N SER A 180 -16.86 13.13 -36.81
CA SER A 180 -17.70 11.96 -36.47
C SER A 180 -17.08 11.04 -35.41
N MET A 181 -15.82 11.25 -35.07
CA MET A 181 -15.07 10.40 -34.15
C MET A 181 -15.66 10.43 -32.74
N SER A 182 -15.72 9.25 -32.13
CA SER A 182 -16.10 9.12 -30.73
C SER A 182 -15.40 7.94 -30.09
N VAL A 183 -14.82 8.14 -28.91
CA VAL A 183 -14.15 7.08 -28.15
C VAL A 183 -15.02 6.71 -26.96
N THR A 184 -15.24 5.41 -26.77
CA THR A 184 -15.90 4.91 -25.55
C THR A 184 -14.82 4.49 -24.57
N ASP A 185 -14.81 5.13 -23.41
CA ASP A 185 -13.90 4.79 -22.31
C ASP A 185 -14.31 3.44 -21.67
N ASN A 186 -13.43 2.82 -20.89
CA ASN A 186 -13.69 1.55 -20.18
C ASN A 186 -14.88 1.61 -19.21
N LEU A 187 -15.31 2.82 -18.87
CA LEU A 187 -16.46 3.11 -18.03
C LEU A 187 -17.76 3.28 -18.83
N GLY A 188 -17.77 2.96 -20.13
CA GLY A 188 -18.95 3.04 -21.01
C GLY A 188 -19.35 4.45 -21.44
N ASN A 189 -18.52 5.46 -21.12
CA ASN A 189 -18.80 6.86 -21.45
C ASN A 189 -18.31 7.18 -22.86
N LYS A 190 -19.24 7.54 -23.75
CA LYS A 190 -18.94 8.00 -25.11
C LYS A 190 -18.44 9.45 -25.07
N ARG A 191 -17.20 9.67 -25.49
CA ARG A 191 -16.58 10.98 -25.61
C ARG A 191 -16.53 11.40 -27.07
N THR A 192 -16.98 12.61 -27.33
CA THR A 192 -16.89 13.28 -28.64
C THR A 192 -15.97 14.49 -28.51
N LEU A 193 -15.44 14.95 -29.65
CA LEU A 193 -14.66 16.19 -29.68
C LEU A 193 -15.47 17.36 -29.08
N PRO A 194 -14.80 18.30 -28.38
CA PRO A 194 -15.47 19.51 -27.88
C PRO A 194 -16.07 20.32 -29.03
N ALA A 195 -17.21 20.98 -28.78
CA ALA A 195 -17.86 21.82 -29.79
C ALA A 195 -16.96 22.94 -30.33
N SER A 196 -16.04 23.46 -29.51
CA SER A 196 -15.03 24.43 -29.92
C SER A 196 -14.04 23.88 -30.94
N THR A 197 -13.57 22.65 -30.73
CA THR A 197 -12.63 21.97 -31.64
C THR A 197 -13.32 21.60 -32.95
N ILE A 198 -14.57 21.12 -32.88
CA ILE A 198 -15.39 20.86 -34.08
C ILE A 198 -15.56 22.14 -34.90
N LYS A 199 -15.90 23.27 -34.24
CA LYS A 199 -16.02 24.56 -34.92
C LYS A 199 -14.71 24.99 -35.59
N SER A 200 -13.58 24.89 -34.87
CA SER A 200 -12.24 25.19 -35.40
C SER A 200 -11.92 24.34 -36.64
N LEU A 201 -12.20 23.04 -36.58
CA LEU A 201 -11.98 22.12 -37.72
C LEU A 201 -12.87 22.46 -38.92
N MET A 202 -14.13 22.85 -38.69
CA MET A 202 -15.04 23.28 -39.76
C MET A 202 -14.61 24.58 -40.43
N GLU A 203 -14.13 25.55 -39.64
CA GLU A 203 -13.59 26.81 -40.17
C GLU A 203 -12.27 26.57 -40.93
N ARG A 204 -11.39 25.72 -40.41
CA ARG A 204 -10.08 25.41 -41.00
C ARG A 204 -10.18 24.69 -42.35
N PHE A 205 -11.14 23.77 -42.47
CA PHE A 205 -11.43 23.02 -43.70
C PHE A 205 -12.73 23.51 -44.36
N SER A 206 -12.90 24.83 -44.40
CA SER A 206 -13.95 25.50 -45.15
C SER A 206 -13.50 25.67 -46.61
N PHE A 207 -14.37 25.29 -47.54
CA PHE A 207 -14.13 25.36 -48.99
C PHE A 207 -15.27 26.12 -49.66
N GLU A 208 -15.61 27.27 -49.08
CA GLU A 208 -16.67 28.15 -49.58
C GLU A 208 -16.25 28.84 -50.89
N ASP A 209 -17.24 29.22 -51.69
CA ASP A 209 -16.99 29.93 -52.95
C ASP A 209 -16.52 31.36 -52.66
N GLU A 210 -15.43 31.76 -53.30
CA GLU A 210 -14.83 33.08 -53.13
C GLU A 210 -15.51 34.10 -54.05
N LEU A 211 -15.59 35.35 -53.60
CA LEU A 211 -16.10 36.46 -54.42
C LEU A 211 -14.92 37.16 -55.11
N GLU A 212 -14.68 36.82 -56.37
CA GLU A 212 -13.64 37.43 -57.20
C GLU A 212 -14.29 38.29 -58.28
N ASP A 213 -13.91 39.58 -58.37
CA ASP A 213 -14.46 40.55 -59.33
C ASP A 213 -16.01 40.58 -59.41
N GLY A 214 -16.68 40.36 -58.28
CA GLY A 214 -18.14 40.37 -58.18
C GLY A 214 -18.84 39.10 -58.71
N ARG A 215 -18.09 38.02 -58.98
CA ARG A 215 -18.61 36.70 -59.35
C ARG A 215 -18.24 35.67 -58.29
N HIS A 216 -19.14 34.70 -58.07
CA HIS A 216 -18.82 33.55 -57.24
C HIS A 216 -17.90 32.61 -58.03
N VAL A 217 -16.72 32.37 -57.49
CA VAL A 217 -15.71 31.47 -58.04
C VAL A 217 -15.61 30.26 -57.10
N LEU A 218 -15.67 29.06 -57.68
CA LEU A 218 -15.48 27.82 -56.94
C LEU A 218 -14.11 27.83 -56.26
N TRP A 219 -14.02 27.30 -55.04
CA TRP A 219 -12.74 27.20 -54.32
C TRP A 219 -11.61 26.59 -55.16
N GLU A 220 -11.92 25.54 -55.93
CA GLU A 220 -10.97 24.88 -56.82
C GLU A 220 -10.43 25.84 -57.90
N ALA A 221 -11.28 26.70 -58.45
CA ALA A 221 -10.87 27.68 -59.46
C ALA A 221 -10.07 28.83 -58.84
N ALA A 222 -10.53 29.39 -57.71
CA ALA A 222 -9.84 30.48 -57.03
C ALA A 222 -8.38 30.13 -56.66
N ASN A 223 -8.14 28.86 -56.32
CA ASN A 223 -6.84 28.40 -55.82
C ASN A 223 -5.93 27.77 -56.89
N PHE A 224 -6.47 27.25 -57.99
CA PHE A 224 -5.71 26.48 -58.98
C PHE A 224 -5.91 26.91 -60.45
N TYR A 225 -6.82 27.84 -60.75
CA TYR A 225 -7.05 28.32 -62.12
C TYR A 225 -6.27 29.61 -62.39
N ASP A 226 -5.41 29.60 -63.42
CA ASP A 226 -4.49 30.71 -63.76
C ASP A 226 -3.55 31.13 -62.61
N VAL A 227 -3.33 30.21 -61.65
CA VAL A 227 -2.40 30.40 -60.53
C VAL A 227 -1.04 29.77 -60.86
N PRO A 228 0.09 30.51 -60.71
CA PRO A 228 1.42 29.99 -61.00
C PRO A 228 1.84 28.89 -60.01
N LEU A 229 2.67 27.96 -60.47
CA LEU A 229 3.25 26.89 -59.64
C LEU A 229 3.86 27.43 -58.33
N ALA A 230 4.54 28.58 -58.39
CA ALA A 230 5.14 29.22 -57.24
C ALA A 230 4.16 29.52 -56.10
N ALA A 231 2.88 29.76 -56.40
CA ALA A 231 1.84 30.01 -55.40
C ALA A 231 1.11 28.71 -54.98
N VAL A 232 0.90 27.79 -55.93
CA VAL A 232 0.23 26.51 -55.68
C VAL A 232 1.02 25.62 -54.71
N MET A 233 2.35 25.60 -54.80
CA MET A 233 3.20 24.78 -53.92
C MET A 233 3.10 25.18 -52.43
N PRO A 234 3.29 26.46 -52.04
CA PRO A 234 3.01 26.94 -50.69
C PRO A 234 1.59 26.66 -50.21
N LEU A 235 0.59 26.80 -51.08
CA LEU A 235 -0.79 26.53 -50.71
C LEU A 235 -0.98 25.06 -50.30
N MET A 236 -0.48 24.11 -51.10
CA MET A 236 -0.51 22.69 -50.75
C MET A 236 0.30 22.39 -49.47
N SER A 237 1.44 23.05 -49.26
CA SER A 237 2.21 22.95 -48.00
C SER A 237 1.40 23.44 -46.80
N LYS A 238 0.66 24.54 -46.94
CA LYS A 238 -0.23 25.05 -45.91
C LYS A 238 -1.35 24.05 -45.60
N MET A 239 -1.93 23.40 -46.61
CA MET A 239 -2.93 22.35 -46.39
C MET A 239 -2.35 21.15 -45.62
N ILE A 240 -1.10 20.74 -45.90
CA ILE A 240 -0.42 19.70 -45.12
C ILE A 240 -0.28 20.12 -43.65
N ILE A 241 0.14 21.36 -43.39
CA ILE A 241 0.24 21.90 -42.02
C ILE A 241 -1.14 21.89 -41.34
N ASP A 242 -2.21 22.23 -42.06
CA ASP A 242 -3.56 22.17 -41.51
C ASP A 242 -4.00 20.77 -41.10
N ILE A 243 -3.64 19.77 -41.90
CA ILE A 243 -3.93 18.35 -41.60
C ILE A 243 -3.16 17.90 -40.38
N GLN A 244 -1.87 18.25 -40.29
CA GLN A 244 -1.01 17.91 -39.16
C GLN A 244 -1.45 18.62 -37.87
N ASP A 245 -1.88 19.88 -37.94
CA ASP A 245 -2.41 20.58 -36.77
C ASP A 245 -3.73 19.94 -36.30
N ALA A 246 -4.60 19.57 -37.23
CA ALA A 246 -5.85 18.87 -36.91
C ALA A 246 -5.58 17.48 -36.30
N GLU A 247 -4.54 16.79 -36.76
CA GLU A 247 -4.04 15.55 -36.15
C GLU A 247 -3.55 15.78 -34.72
N GLU A 248 -2.70 16.79 -34.49
CA GLU A 248 -2.20 17.14 -33.16
C GLU A 248 -3.33 17.52 -32.19
N ASP A 249 -4.31 18.31 -32.64
CA ASP A 249 -5.47 18.67 -31.82
C ASP A 249 -6.29 17.43 -31.42
N ALA A 250 -6.46 16.47 -32.35
CA ALA A 250 -7.20 15.25 -32.09
C ALA A 250 -6.44 14.30 -31.14
N ILE A 251 -5.14 14.09 -31.35
CA ILE A 251 -4.31 13.25 -30.47
C ILE A 251 -4.12 13.90 -29.10
N GLY A 252 -3.92 15.22 -29.05
CA GLY A 252 -3.84 16.00 -27.82
C GLY A 252 -5.12 15.92 -27.00
N TRP A 253 -6.29 15.95 -27.66
CA TRP A 253 -7.57 15.71 -27.01
C TRP A 253 -7.68 14.29 -26.43
N LEU A 254 -7.27 13.26 -27.17
CA LEU A 254 -7.24 11.87 -26.68
C LEU A 254 -6.34 11.75 -25.43
N LEU A 255 -5.15 12.36 -25.47
CA LEU A 255 -4.20 12.36 -24.36
C LEU A 255 -4.76 13.07 -23.12
N GLY A 256 -5.34 14.27 -23.29
CA GLY A 256 -5.99 15.01 -22.20
C GLY A 256 -7.18 14.24 -21.60
N GLY A 257 -7.89 13.47 -22.42
CA GLY A 257 -8.95 12.57 -21.98
C GLY A 257 -8.46 11.50 -20.98
N ILE A 258 -7.24 10.98 -21.15
CA ILE A 258 -6.66 9.98 -20.25
C ILE A 258 -6.31 10.60 -18.89
N GLU A 259 -5.74 11.81 -18.90
CA GLU A 259 -5.24 12.49 -17.70
C GLU A 259 -6.33 13.07 -16.80
N ALA A 260 -7.46 13.52 -17.37
CA ALA A 260 -8.57 14.08 -16.59
C ALA A 260 -9.17 13.08 -15.57
N LYS A 261 -8.92 11.78 -15.74
CA LYS A 261 -9.44 10.70 -14.89
C LYS A 261 -8.38 10.03 -14.00
N SER A 262 -7.17 10.55 -13.89
CA SER A 262 -6.19 10.02 -12.92
C SER A 262 -6.14 10.89 -11.67
N LEU A 263 -6.25 10.25 -10.49
CA LEU A 263 -5.91 10.89 -9.23
C LEU A 263 -4.43 11.28 -9.28
N LYS A 264 -4.13 12.56 -9.05
CA LYS A 264 -2.76 13.04 -8.91
C LYS A 264 -2.38 12.95 -7.44
N PHE A 265 -1.26 12.32 -7.16
CA PHE A 265 -0.70 12.22 -5.80
C PHE A 265 0.57 13.06 -5.75
N SER A 266 0.75 13.84 -4.68
CA SER A 266 1.93 14.69 -4.51
C SER A 266 3.04 13.97 -3.75
N GLU A 267 2.68 13.09 -2.81
CA GLU A 267 3.62 12.41 -1.94
C GLU A 267 3.31 10.92 -1.80
N VAL A 268 4.34 10.16 -1.44
CA VAL A 268 4.27 8.74 -1.18
C VAL A 268 4.94 8.43 0.16
N MET A 269 4.33 7.57 0.96
CA MET A 269 4.87 7.09 2.23
C MET A 269 4.75 5.56 2.33
N PRO A 270 5.76 4.85 2.85
CA PRO A 270 5.61 3.43 3.17
C PRO A 270 4.75 3.26 4.42
N LEU A 271 3.81 2.31 4.40
CA LEU A 271 3.01 1.90 5.54
C LEU A 271 3.19 0.40 5.78
N SER A 272 3.43 0.03 7.04
CA SER A 272 3.61 -1.35 7.49
C SER A 272 2.52 -1.70 8.49
N ILE A 273 1.73 -2.71 8.16
CA ILE A 273 0.66 -3.22 9.02
C ILE A 273 1.04 -4.62 9.49
N PRO A 274 1.40 -4.81 10.78
CA PRO A 274 1.65 -6.15 11.33
C PRO A 274 0.34 -6.95 11.41
N GLN A 275 0.40 -8.25 11.11
CA GLN A 275 -0.77 -9.14 11.25
C GLN A 275 -1.15 -9.39 12.71
N SER A 276 -0.17 -9.34 13.62
CA SER A 276 -0.38 -9.38 15.07
C SER A 276 0.56 -8.42 15.78
N ASN A 277 0.03 -7.63 16.71
CA ASN A 277 0.81 -6.73 17.57
C ASN A 277 1.44 -7.44 18.77
N TYR A 278 1.14 -8.73 18.99
CA TYR A 278 1.67 -9.53 20.09
C TYR A 278 2.26 -10.83 19.56
N ILE A 279 3.58 -10.99 19.68
CA ILE A 279 4.34 -12.12 19.13
C ILE A 279 5.20 -12.69 20.24
N LEU A 280 5.09 -14.01 20.43
CA LEU A 280 5.91 -14.72 21.42
C LEU A 280 7.30 -14.98 20.87
N ARG A 281 8.28 -15.08 21.78
CA ARG A 281 9.67 -15.39 21.40
C ARG A 281 9.72 -16.77 20.75
N GLY A 282 10.14 -16.82 19.48
CA GLY A 282 10.22 -18.06 18.68
C GLY A 282 9.13 -18.17 17.60
N ASP A 283 8.16 -17.25 17.60
CA ASP A 283 7.16 -17.12 16.52
C ASP A 283 7.65 -16.20 15.39
N THR A 284 7.03 -16.28 14.22
CA THR A 284 7.40 -15.54 13.00
C THR A 284 6.61 -14.23 12.89
N LEU A 285 7.33 -13.11 12.84
CA LEU A 285 6.74 -11.81 12.50
C LEU A 285 6.27 -11.78 11.04
N ARG A 286 4.99 -11.47 10.84
CA ARG A 286 4.38 -11.24 9.53
C ARG A 286 3.77 -9.84 9.48
N ALA A 287 4.05 -9.09 8.41
CA ALA A 287 3.54 -7.75 8.19
C ALA A 287 3.33 -7.50 6.69
N ASP A 288 2.25 -6.78 6.39
CA ASP A 288 1.94 -6.32 5.04
C ASP A 288 2.54 -4.91 4.87
N ILE A 289 3.43 -4.75 3.89
CA ILE A 289 4.14 -3.50 3.61
C ILE A 289 3.67 -2.97 2.27
N PHE A 290 3.15 -1.75 2.24
CA PHE A 290 2.65 -1.10 1.03
C PHE A 290 3.10 0.36 0.95
N LEU A 291 3.03 0.93 -0.25
CA LEU A 291 3.28 2.34 -0.48
C LEU A 291 1.93 3.06 -0.57
N ALA A 292 1.68 3.98 0.35
CA ALA A 292 0.51 4.84 0.35
C ALA A 292 0.84 6.15 -0.38
N ALA A 293 0.06 6.49 -1.40
CA ALA A 293 0.16 7.77 -2.11
C ALA A 293 -0.96 8.71 -1.65
N PHE A 294 -0.64 9.98 -1.40
CA PHE A 294 -1.60 10.98 -0.92
C PHE A 294 -1.29 12.37 -1.48
N ASP A 295 -2.25 13.30 -1.33
CA ASP A 295 -2.14 14.69 -1.75
C ASP A 295 -2.38 15.61 -0.55
N ARG A 296 -1.42 16.50 -0.25
CA ARG A 296 -1.53 17.45 0.87
C ARG A 296 -2.56 18.55 0.64
N THR A 297 -2.90 18.83 -0.62
CA THR A 297 -3.85 19.89 -0.98
C THR A 297 -5.31 19.45 -0.86
N ARG A 298 -5.56 18.14 -0.89
CA ARG A 298 -6.89 17.52 -0.83
C ARG A 298 -7.02 16.70 0.44
N ILE A 299 -7.38 17.37 1.53
CA ILE A 299 -7.54 16.72 2.84
C ILE A 299 -8.84 15.89 2.83
N PRO A 300 -8.78 14.57 3.04
CA PRO A 300 -9.98 13.73 3.09
C PRO A 300 -10.74 13.90 4.41
N GLU A 301 -12.03 13.61 4.41
CA GLU A 301 -12.84 13.49 5.62
C GLU A 301 -12.86 12.02 6.07
N VAL A 302 -12.58 11.75 7.35
CA VAL A 302 -12.52 10.38 7.89
C VAL A 302 -13.58 10.20 8.97
N TYR A 303 -14.50 9.25 8.79
CA TYR A 303 -15.55 8.93 9.75
C TYR A 303 -15.35 7.53 10.31
N VAL A 304 -15.55 7.36 11.62
CA VAL A 304 -15.41 6.07 12.30
C VAL A 304 -16.62 5.83 13.19
N ASP A 305 -17.17 4.61 13.13
CA ASP A 305 -18.30 4.19 13.95
C ASP A 305 -17.89 4.17 15.45
N PRO A 306 -18.64 4.83 16.34
CA PRO A 306 -18.39 4.74 17.78
C PRO A 306 -18.66 3.34 18.35
N ASN A 307 -19.47 2.52 17.68
CA ASN A 307 -19.83 1.18 18.13
C ASN A 307 -18.83 0.14 17.63
N LYS A 308 -18.60 -0.90 18.45
CA LYS A 308 -17.79 -2.05 18.05
C LYS A 308 -18.45 -2.74 16.86
N TRP A 309 -17.67 -3.03 15.82
CA TRP A 309 -18.12 -3.83 14.69
C TRP A 309 -18.30 -5.30 15.10
N ASP A 310 -19.40 -5.90 14.67
CA ASP A 310 -19.83 -7.25 15.05
C ASP A 310 -19.29 -8.36 14.14
N GLY A 311 -18.56 -7.99 13.07
CA GLY A 311 -17.98 -8.93 12.11
C GLY A 311 -18.95 -9.48 11.07
N LYS A 312 -20.22 -9.04 11.08
CA LYS A 312 -21.27 -9.55 10.18
C LYS A 312 -21.85 -8.47 9.27
N ASP A 313 -21.87 -7.24 9.73
CA ASP A 313 -22.42 -6.13 8.96
C ASP A 313 -21.44 -5.66 7.86
N SER A 314 -21.84 -5.85 6.59
CA SER A 314 -21.11 -5.35 5.41
C SER A 314 -21.67 -4.03 4.87
N THR A 315 -22.66 -3.42 5.52
CA THR A 315 -23.20 -2.14 5.09
C THR A 315 -22.19 -1.02 5.29
N VAL A 316 -22.13 -0.10 4.32
CA VAL A 316 -21.32 1.12 4.42
C VAL A 316 -21.84 1.95 5.60
N LEU A 317 -20.92 2.56 6.36
CA LEU A 317 -21.28 3.39 7.50
C LEU A 317 -22.15 4.58 7.06
N ASP A 318 -23.38 4.64 7.54
CA ASP A 318 -24.28 5.79 7.37
C ASP A 318 -23.89 6.90 8.35
N TYR A 319 -22.82 7.63 8.00
CA TYR A 319 -22.28 8.70 8.84
C TYR A 319 -23.22 9.91 8.94
N GLU A 320 -24.03 10.19 7.90
CA GLU A 320 -25.01 11.27 7.89
C GLU A 320 -26.21 10.95 8.78
N GLY A 321 -26.77 9.73 8.67
CA GLY A 321 -27.88 9.28 9.52
C GLY A 321 -27.51 9.14 11.00
N LEU A 322 -26.23 8.90 11.30
CA LEU A 322 -25.69 8.81 12.66
C LEU A 322 -25.17 10.14 13.22
N GLY A 323 -25.12 11.21 12.41
CA GLY A 323 -24.61 12.52 12.83
C GLY A 323 -23.15 12.48 13.30
N LEU A 324 -22.30 11.68 12.66
CA LEU A 324 -20.90 11.53 13.05
C LEU A 324 -20.07 12.72 12.58
N GLU A 325 -19.24 13.26 13.48
CA GLU A 325 -18.24 14.26 13.12
C GLU A 325 -16.99 13.58 12.53
N PRO A 326 -16.33 14.22 11.53
CA PRO A 326 -15.10 13.70 10.98
C PRO A 326 -13.97 13.75 12.03
N LEU A 327 -13.11 12.74 12.01
CA LEU A 327 -11.89 12.72 12.82
C LEU A 327 -10.97 13.88 12.44
N ALA A 328 -10.18 14.35 13.41
CA ALA A 328 -9.11 15.29 13.16
C ALA A 328 -8.09 14.67 12.20
N VAL A 329 -7.76 15.40 11.12
CA VAL A 329 -6.81 14.97 10.10
C VAL A 329 -5.55 15.81 10.21
N ASN A 330 -4.37 15.19 10.12
CA ASN A 330 -3.10 15.92 10.14
C ASN A 330 -2.74 16.49 8.75
N ASP A 331 -1.64 17.25 8.65
CA ASP A 331 -1.14 17.85 7.40
C ASP A 331 -0.80 16.82 6.30
N MET A 332 -0.76 15.52 6.64
CA MET A 332 -0.52 14.41 5.72
C MET A 332 -1.82 13.70 5.30
N GLY A 333 -3.00 14.18 5.70
CA GLY A 333 -4.27 13.56 5.35
C GLY A 333 -4.63 12.32 6.19
N GLN A 334 -3.95 12.08 7.32
CA GLN A 334 -4.20 10.92 8.19
C GLN A 334 -5.24 11.24 9.27
N GLY A 335 -6.31 10.45 9.34
CA GLY A 335 -7.30 10.54 10.42
C GLY A 335 -6.74 10.03 11.75
N LEU A 336 -6.73 10.89 12.77
CA LEU A 336 -6.19 10.59 14.09
C LEU A 336 -7.30 10.02 15.00
N MET A 337 -7.27 8.72 15.23
CA MET A 337 -8.19 8.05 16.15
C MET A 337 -7.56 7.89 17.54
N ALA A 338 -8.18 8.49 18.55
CA ALA A 338 -7.82 8.30 19.96
C ALA A 338 -9.07 7.98 20.78
N LYS A 339 -9.15 6.78 21.36
CA LYS A 339 -10.31 6.34 22.16
C LYS A 339 -9.84 5.81 23.52
N SER A 340 -10.46 6.31 24.59
CA SER A 340 -10.17 5.81 25.93
C SER A 340 -10.76 4.42 26.11
N THR A 341 -9.96 3.48 26.62
CA THR A 341 -10.40 2.12 26.95
C THR A 341 -10.98 1.99 28.35
N LYS A 342 -11.03 3.10 29.12
CA LYS A 342 -11.59 3.12 30.48
C LYS A 342 -13.08 2.78 30.43
N GLY A 343 -13.47 1.69 31.10
CA GLY A 343 -14.86 1.22 31.15
C GLY A 343 -15.28 0.30 29.99
N MET A 344 -14.36 -0.08 29.10
CA MET A 344 -14.63 -1.08 28.05
C MET A 344 -14.50 -2.50 28.63
N ASN A 345 -15.35 -3.42 28.16
CA ASN A 345 -15.25 -4.84 28.51
C ASN A 345 -13.97 -5.46 27.93
N LEU A 346 -13.46 -6.49 28.58
CA LEU A 346 -12.32 -7.26 28.08
C LEU A 346 -12.67 -7.98 26.76
N GLY A 347 -11.69 -8.14 25.88
CA GLY A 347 -11.83 -8.87 24.62
C GLY A 347 -11.34 -8.12 23.39
N GLN A 348 -11.64 -8.68 22.22
CA GLN A 348 -11.25 -8.13 20.92
C GLN A 348 -12.20 -7.03 20.47
N TYR A 349 -11.66 -5.96 19.89
CA TYR A 349 -12.38 -4.84 19.33
C TYR A 349 -11.90 -4.54 17.91
N GLN A 350 -12.85 -4.10 17.09
CA GLN A 350 -12.65 -3.65 15.73
C GLN A 350 -13.73 -2.60 15.42
N TYR A 351 -13.41 -1.61 14.60
CA TYR A 351 -14.36 -0.59 14.15
C TYR A 351 -14.43 -0.54 12.64
N LYS A 352 -15.61 -0.16 12.14
CA LYS A 352 -15.84 0.20 10.75
C LYS A 352 -15.75 1.72 10.58
N GLY A 353 -15.27 2.16 9.42
CA GLY A 353 -15.18 3.57 9.07
C GLY A 353 -15.29 3.79 7.57
N VAL A 354 -15.35 5.05 7.17
CA VAL A 354 -15.36 5.47 5.77
C VAL A 354 -14.48 6.70 5.59
N ILE A 355 -13.71 6.72 4.50
CA ILE A 355 -12.92 7.86 4.07
C ILE A 355 -13.61 8.47 2.87
N ARG A 356 -13.89 9.77 2.95
CA ARG A 356 -14.48 10.55 1.87
C ARG A 356 -13.41 11.48 1.29
N TYR A 357 -13.19 11.42 -0.02
CA TYR A 357 -12.15 12.19 -0.70
C TYR A 357 -12.64 12.71 -2.04
N GLN A 358 -12.03 13.78 -2.53
CA GLN A 358 -12.40 14.38 -3.80
C GLN A 358 -11.72 13.64 -4.96
N GLY A 359 -12.53 13.08 -5.86
CA GLY A 359 -12.10 12.38 -7.06
C GLY A 359 -11.48 13.31 -8.13
N PRO A 360 -10.99 12.75 -9.25
CA PRO A 360 -10.40 13.53 -10.34
C PRO A 360 -11.37 14.54 -10.97
N GLU A 361 -12.67 14.18 -11.04
CA GLU A 361 -13.74 14.98 -11.66
C GLU A 361 -14.38 15.97 -10.68
N GLY A 362 -13.87 16.07 -9.44
CA GLY A 362 -14.39 16.95 -8.41
C GLY A 362 -15.50 16.36 -7.54
N ASP A 363 -16.04 15.20 -7.92
CA ASP A 363 -17.03 14.45 -7.13
C ASP A 363 -16.43 13.87 -5.85
N MET A 364 -17.22 13.84 -4.78
CA MET A 364 -16.82 13.20 -3.52
C MET A 364 -17.02 11.68 -3.62
N GLN A 365 -15.93 10.93 -3.55
CA GLN A 365 -15.93 9.47 -3.49
C GLN A 365 -15.78 9.00 -2.05
N MET A 366 -16.32 7.81 -1.75
CA MET A 366 -16.27 7.20 -0.43
C MET A 366 -15.63 5.81 -0.51
N GLN A 367 -14.74 5.51 0.44
CA GLN A 367 -14.08 4.21 0.56
C GLN A 367 -14.24 3.67 1.99
N PRO A 368 -14.88 2.51 2.20
CA PRO A 368 -14.99 1.91 3.53
C PRO A 368 -13.66 1.30 3.97
N PHE A 369 -13.42 1.27 5.29
CA PHE A 369 -12.27 0.61 5.90
C PHE A 369 -12.64 -0.03 7.25
N PHE A 370 -11.80 -0.96 7.70
CA PHE A 370 -11.87 -1.57 9.02
C PHE A 370 -10.56 -1.34 9.76
N THR A 371 -10.64 -1.05 11.06
CA THR A 371 -9.42 -0.95 11.89
C THR A 371 -8.79 -2.33 12.07
N PRO A 372 -7.48 -2.42 12.35
CA PRO A 372 -6.88 -3.66 12.85
C PRO A 372 -7.58 -4.14 14.12
N ILE A 373 -7.66 -5.47 14.28
CA ILE A 373 -8.20 -6.06 15.51
C ILE A 373 -7.23 -5.78 16.66
N TYR A 374 -7.74 -5.23 17.74
CA TYR A 374 -6.95 -4.99 18.96
C TYR A 374 -7.66 -5.58 20.17
N THR A 375 -6.89 -6.06 21.16
CA THR A 375 -7.41 -6.75 22.35
C THR A 375 -7.24 -5.87 23.58
N ILE A 376 -8.32 -5.70 24.35
CA ILE A 376 -8.29 -5.09 25.67
C ILE A 376 -8.19 -6.23 26.69
N ALA A 377 -7.09 -6.25 27.44
CA ALA A 377 -6.81 -7.24 28.47
C ALA A 377 -6.45 -6.56 29.80
N GLU A 378 -6.67 -7.25 30.91
CA GLU A 378 -6.18 -6.79 32.21
C GLU A 378 -4.65 -6.90 32.28
N ALA A 379 -4.02 -6.00 33.03
CA ALA A 379 -2.60 -6.06 33.27
C ALA A 379 -2.27 -7.27 34.17
N ALA A 380 -1.65 -8.31 33.60
CA ALA A 380 -1.18 -9.46 34.35
C ALA A 380 0.15 -9.11 35.05
N LEU A 381 0.10 -8.78 36.34
CA LEU A 381 1.30 -8.63 37.18
C LEU A 381 1.60 -9.95 37.90
N VAL A 382 2.74 -10.57 37.59
CA VAL A 382 3.21 -11.78 38.28
C VAL A 382 4.34 -11.39 39.25
N VAL A 383 4.07 -11.44 40.55
CA VAL A 383 5.08 -11.23 41.60
C VAL A 383 5.37 -12.56 42.29
N SER A 384 6.52 -13.17 41.97
CA SER A 384 6.92 -14.45 42.55
C SER A 384 8.17 -14.32 43.43
N PRO A 385 8.11 -14.65 44.73
CA PRO A 385 9.27 -14.60 45.61
C PRO A 385 10.31 -15.67 45.25
N THR A 386 11.49 -15.24 44.77
CA THR A 386 12.54 -16.14 44.22
C THR A 386 13.13 -17.13 45.23
N LYS A 387 13.12 -16.81 46.53
CA LYS A 387 13.64 -17.69 47.59
C LYS A 387 12.60 -18.67 48.14
N MET A 388 11.33 -18.52 47.79
CA MET A 388 10.22 -19.36 48.25
C MET A 388 9.84 -20.45 47.24
N ASN A 389 10.60 -20.64 46.15
CA ASN A 389 10.42 -21.72 45.19
C ASN A 389 10.83 -23.09 45.77
N VAL A 390 10.13 -23.54 46.81
CA VAL A 390 10.43 -24.75 47.57
C VAL A 390 9.18 -25.61 47.73
N PHE A 391 9.30 -26.90 47.47
CA PHE A 391 8.30 -27.91 47.85
C PHE A 391 8.80 -28.76 49.02
N TYR A 392 7.92 -29.03 49.97
CA TYR A 392 8.19 -29.88 51.12
C TYR A 392 7.65 -31.29 50.88
N ARG A 393 8.49 -32.31 51.11
CA ARG A 393 8.09 -33.72 51.07
C ARG A 393 7.15 -34.05 52.23
N GLY A 394 6.14 -34.88 51.98
CA GLY A 394 5.23 -35.40 53.01
C GLY A 394 4.04 -34.48 53.34
N VAL A 395 3.92 -33.33 52.67
CA VAL A 395 2.75 -32.44 52.74
C VAL A 395 2.28 -32.08 51.33
N PRO A 396 0.96 -31.84 51.14
CA PRO A 396 0.45 -31.30 49.87
C PRO A 396 0.91 -29.84 49.71
N ASN A 397 1.55 -29.52 48.58
CA ASN A 397 2.03 -28.16 48.30
C ASN A 397 1.10 -27.49 47.28
N PRO A 398 0.25 -26.52 47.67
CA PRO A 398 -0.62 -25.82 46.74
C PRO A 398 0.19 -24.84 45.87
N VAL A 399 -0.14 -24.78 44.58
CA VAL A 399 0.50 -23.93 43.57
C VAL A 399 -0.54 -23.40 42.61
N GLU A 400 -0.46 -22.12 42.29
CA GLU A 400 -1.24 -21.50 41.22
C GLU A 400 -0.36 -21.34 39.97
N VAL A 401 -0.92 -21.69 38.81
CA VAL A 401 -0.21 -21.60 37.52
C VAL A 401 -1.08 -20.80 36.56
N SER A 402 -0.60 -19.63 36.18
CA SER A 402 -1.27 -18.74 35.23
C SER A 402 -0.29 -18.32 34.13
N VAL A 403 -0.75 -18.32 32.88
CA VAL A 403 0.01 -17.76 31.76
C VAL A 403 -0.79 -16.60 31.18
N PRO A 404 -0.21 -15.38 31.07
CA PRO A 404 -0.89 -14.26 30.45
C PRO A 404 -1.37 -14.61 29.03
N GLY A 405 -2.64 -14.36 28.75
CA GLY A 405 -3.24 -14.60 27.43
C GLY A 405 -3.74 -16.02 27.16
N VAL A 406 -3.61 -16.96 28.11
CA VAL A 406 -4.10 -18.35 27.96
C VAL A 406 -5.03 -18.72 29.12
N SER A 407 -6.25 -19.16 28.82
CA SER A 407 -7.23 -19.60 29.83
C SER A 407 -6.77 -20.87 30.55
N ASN A 408 -7.08 -20.99 31.85
CA ASN A 408 -6.64 -22.11 32.71
C ASN A 408 -7.10 -23.50 32.22
N ASP A 409 -8.18 -23.58 31.45
CA ASP A 409 -8.66 -24.86 30.89
C ASP A 409 -7.83 -25.36 29.72
N LYS A 410 -7.11 -24.46 29.04
CA LYS A 410 -6.22 -24.77 27.91
C LYS A 410 -4.77 -25.01 28.35
N LEU A 411 -4.50 -25.00 29.66
CA LEU A 411 -3.17 -25.24 30.22
C LEU A 411 -2.95 -26.72 30.56
N GLN A 412 -1.91 -27.30 29.98
CA GLN A 412 -1.39 -28.62 30.32
C GLN A 412 -0.14 -28.46 31.17
N VAL A 413 -0.26 -28.73 32.47
CA VAL A 413 0.83 -28.62 33.44
C VAL A 413 1.37 -30.00 33.76
N SER A 414 2.70 -30.15 33.66
CA SER A 414 3.41 -31.38 34.03
C SER A 414 4.58 -31.08 34.96
N ILE A 415 5.04 -32.10 35.68
CA ILE A 415 6.16 -31.97 36.62
C ILE A 415 7.16 -33.12 36.42
N SER A 416 8.46 -32.80 36.52
CA SER A 416 9.55 -33.77 36.34
C SER A 416 9.85 -34.58 37.62
N GLY A 417 10.89 -35.42 37.60
CA GLY A 417 11.46 -36.03 38.82
C GLY A 417 10.60 -37.10 39.51
N GLY A 418 9.54 -37.59 38.87
CA GLY A 418 8.61 -38.54 39.48
C GLY A 418 7.72 -37.93 40.56
N HIS A 419 7.65 -36.59 40.63
CA HIS A 419 6.69 -35.87 41.45
C HIS A 419 5.28 -36.01 40.84
N LYS A 420 4.25 -35.84 41.67
CA LYS A 420 2.86 -35.84 41.19
C LYS A 420 2.27 -34.45 41.29
N ILE A 421 1.50 -34.06 40.28
CA ILE A 421 0.75 -32.81 40.25
C ILE A 421 -0.71 -33.13 39.91
N LYS A 422 -1.64 -32.55 40.67
CA LYS A 422 -3.09 -32.76 40.50
C LYS A 422 -3.81 -31.43 40.44
N LYS A 423 -4.59 -31.20 39.37
CA LYS A 423 -5.49 -30.04 39.25
C LYS A 423 -6.66 -30.19 40.22
N GLN A 424 -6.98 -29.14 40.96
CA GLN A 424 -8.12 -29.04 41.85
C GLN A 424 -9.31 -28.40 41.12
N SER A 425 -10.51 -28.51 41.70
CA SER A 425 -11.74 -27.94 41.14
C SER A 425 -11.76 -26.41 41.13
N ASP A 426 -10.97 -25.76 41.98
CA ASP A 426 -10.79 -24.30 42.03
C ASP A 426 -9.78 -23.76 41.00
N GLY A 427 -9.19 -24.64 40.17
CA GLY A 427 -8.19 -24.27 39.19
C GLY A 427 -6.75 -24.20 39.72
N THR A 428 -6.53 -24.42 41.01
CA THR A 428 -5.20 -24.55 41.61
C THR A 428 -4.62 -25.95 41.39
N TYR A 429 -3.33 -26.13 41.67
CA TYR A 429 -2.63 -27.40 41.56
C TYR A 429 -2.04 -27.81 42.90
N ILE A 430 -2.15 -29.09 43.24
CA ILE A 430 -1.44 -29.65 44.40
C ILE A 430 -0.26 -30.47 43.90
N VAL A 431 0.93 -30.11 44.36
CA VAL A 431 2.18 -30.83 44.11
C VAL A 431 2.49 -31.74 45.30
N GLU A 432 2.67 -33.03 45.01
CA GLU A 432 3.10 -34.07 45.92
C GLU A 432 4.52 -34.53 45.53
N PRO A 433 5.56 -34.13 46.26
CA PRO A 433 6.90 -34.55 45.93
C PRO A 433 7.14 -36.06 46.13
N ALA A 434 7.95 -36.69 45.26
CA ALA A 434 8.39 -38.06 45.41
C ALA A 434 9.04 -38.31 46.78
N LYS A 435 8.82 -39.51 47.33
CA LYS A 435 9.38 -39.94 48.62
C LYS A 435 10.90 -40.11 48.60
N SER A 436 11.49 -40.27 47.41
CA SER A 436 12.94 -40.44 47.25
C SER A 436 13.71 -39.18 47.63
N THR A 437 14.76 -39.36 48.43
CA THR A 437 15.68 -38.28 48.86
C THR A 437 16.71 -37.92 47.79
N SER A 438 16.86 -38.73 46.75
CA SER A 438 17.78 -38.49 45.63
C SER A 438 17.30 -37.37 44.70
N VAL A 439 15.98 -37.15 44.60
CA VAL A 439 15.38 -36.13 43.72
C VAL A 439 15.26 -34.81 44.48
N LYS A 440 16.17 -33.87 44.27
CA LYS A 440 16.24 -32.59 45.00
C LYS A 440 15.61 -31.40 44.27
N GLU A 441 15.21 -31.58 43.02
CA GLU A 441 14.69 -30.53 42.15
C GLU A 441 13.43 -31.02 41.45
N ALA A 442 12.47 -30.12 41.28
CA ALA A 442 11.24 -30.34 40.56
C ALA A 442 11.09 -29.24 39.52
N VAL A 443 10.88 -29.62 38.25
CA VAL A 443 10.64 -28.67 37.17
C VAL A 443 9.18 -28.78 36.76
N ILE A 444 8.45 -27.68 36.89
CA ILE A 444 7.09 -27.56 36.35
C ILE A 444 7.20 -27.05 34.92
N SER A 445 6.61 -27.77 33.98
CA SER A 445 6.56 -27.41 32.56
C SER A 445 5.11 -27.17 32.14
N VAL A 446 4.86 -26.01 31.53
CA VAL A 446 3.51 -25.60 31.12
C VAL A 446 3.45 -25.57 29.60
N LYS A 447 2.50 -26.31 29.04
CA LYS A 447 2.12 -26.22 27.63
C LYS A 447 0.74 -25.61 27.53
N GLY A 448 0.47 -24.87 26.47
CA GLY A 448 -0.86 -24.35 26.21
C GLY A 448 -1.23 -24.47 24.75
N GLU A 449 -2.53 -24.60 24.54
CA GLU A 449 -3.15 -24.61 23.22
C GLU A 449 -3.38 -23.17 22.75
N MET A 450 -2.74 -22.80 21.66
CA MET A 450 -2.87 -21.50 21.03
C MET A 450 -4.23 -21.37 20.30
N PRO A 451 -4.66 -20.16 19.92
CA PRO A 451 -5.90 -19.96 19.16
C PRO A 451 -5.96 -20.73 17.82
N ASP A 452 -4.81 -21.13 17.28
CA ASP A 452 -4.66 -21.94 16.05
C ASP A 452 -4.74 -23.47 16.28
N GLY A 453 -4.96 -23.91 17.54
CA GLY A 453 -5.01 -25.32 17.93
C GLY A 453 -3.65 -25.98 18.13
N SER A 454 -2.54 -25.25 17.95
CA SER A 454 -1.19 -25.77 18.18
C SER A 454 -0.85 -25.80 19.68
N ILE A 455 -0.17 -26.87 20.12
CA ILE A 455 0.31 -27.00 21.51
C ILE A 455 1.76 -26.53 21.56
N THR A 456 2.00 -25.40 22.22
CA THR A 456 3.35 -24.84 22.38
C THR A 456 3.80 -24.88 23.83
N ASN A 457 5.12 -24.95 24.03
CA ASN A 457 5.71 -24.88 25.37
C ASN A 457 5.75 -23.41 25.83
N LEU A 458 4.98 -23.10 26.87
CA LEU A 458 4.81 -21.74 27.40
C LEU A 458 5.88 -21.38 28.42
N GLY A 459 6.65 -22.36 28.91
CA GLY A 459 7.78 -22.13 29.79
C GLY A 459 7.93 -23.20 30.87
N THR A 460 9.00 -23.04 31.64
CA THR A 460 9.32 -23.92 32.77
C THR A 460 9.66 -23.10 34.02
N SER A 461 9.39 -23.67 35.18
CA SER A 461 9.75 -23.09 36.47
C SER A 461 10.41 -24.13 37.36
N ASN A 462 11.54 -23.75 37.97
CA ASN A 462 12.37 -24.64 38.77
C ASN A 462 12.09 -24.45 40.26
N PHE A 463 11.81 -25.57 40.94
CA PHE A 463 11.54 -25.63 42.37
C PHE A 463 12.53 -26.56 43.07
N ARG A 464 12.91 -26.19 44.29
CA ARG A 464 13.77 -27.01 45.15
C ARG A 464 12.91 -27.90 46.02
N VAL A 465 13.26 -29.18 46.14
CA VAL A 465 12.50 -30.13 46.96
C VAL A 465 13.23 -30.37 48.27
N LYS A 466 12.69 -29.81 49.36
CA LYS A 466 13.25 -29.93 50.71
C LYS A 466 12.45 -30.92 51.56
N ARG A 467 13.07 -31.38 52.64
CA ARG A 467 12.36 -32.08 53.71
C ARG A 467 11.71 -31.07 54.64
N ILE A 468 10.65 -31.47 55.33
CA ILE A 468 10.05 -30.66 56.40
C ILE A 468 11.14 -30.37 57.45
N PRO A 469 11.26 -29.14 57.97
CA PRO A 469 12.18 -28.81 59.06
C PRO A 469 12.00 -29.72 60.28
N ASP A 470 13.00 -29.77 61.15
CA ASP A 470 12.91 -30.57 62.36
C ASP A 470 12.00 -29.87 63.38
N PRO A 471 11.02 -30.57 63.97
CA PRO A 471 10.15 -29.99 64.98
C PRO A 471 10.90 -29.76 66.28
N VAL A 472 10.34 -28.89 67.12
CA VAL A 472 10.89 -28.53 68.43
C VAL A 472 10.12 -29.31 69.50
N PRO A 473 10.79 -29.94 70.47
CA PRO A 473 10.11 -30.59 71.58
C PRO A 473 9.39 -29.54 72.45
N PHE A 474 8.22 -29.90 72.95
CA PHE A 474 7.35 -29.01 73.72
C PHE A 474 6.75 -29.79 74.89
N TRP A 475 6.94 -29.29 76.11
CA TRP A 475 6.44 -29.95 77.31
C TRP A 475 5.98 -28.94 78.35
N ALA A 476 4.79 -29.14 78.90
CA ALA A 476 4.20 -28.28 79.94
C ALA A 476 4.28 -26.77 79.63
N GLY A 477 4.09 -26.38 78.36
CA GLY A 477 4.17 -24.98 77.94
C GLY A 477 5.58 -24.48 77.59
N LYS A 478 6.62 -25.29 77.76
CA LYS A 478 8.03 -24.91 77.58
C LYS A 478 8.63 -25.48 76.29
N ARG A 479 9.55 -24.71 75.71
CA ARG A 479 10.41 -25.04 74.57
C ARG A 479 11.87 -25.17 75.04
N PRO A 480 12.80 -25.69 74.21
CA PRO A 480 14.24 -25.72 74.52
C PRO A 480 14.85 -24.34 74.77
N SER A 481 14.26 -23.28 74.24
CA SER A 481 14.64 -21.90 74.52
C SER A 481 14.30 -21.46 75.95
N ASP A 482 13.26 -22.04 76.54
CA ASP A 482 12.85 -21.77 77.91
C ASP A 482 13.77 -22.55 78.85
N ARG A 483 14.63 -21.86 79.60
CA ARG A 483 15.64 -22.51 80.47
C ARG A 483 15.08 -22.96 81.82
N THR A 484 13.86 -22.59 82.14
CA THR A 484 13.28 -22.70 83.48
C THR A 484 11.86 -23.26 83.45
N ILE A 485 11.51 -23.97 84.52
CA ILE A 485 10.15 -24.48 84.75
C ILE A 485 9.81 -24.39 86.25
N THR A 486 8.54 -24.25 86.57
CA THR A 486 8.02 -24.27 87.94
C THR A 486 7.62 -25.69 88.36
N LYS A 487 7.64 -26.00 89.65
CA LYS A 487 7.24 -27.33 90.15
C LYS A 487 5.78 -27.66 89.82
N ASN A 488 4.88 -26.68 89.82
CA ASN A 488 3.47 -26.88 89.46
C ASN A 488 3.31 -27.30 88.00
N GLU A 489 4.06 -26.69 87.06
CA GLU A 489 4.06 -27.08 85.65
C GLU A 489 4.61 -28.51 85.46
N VAL A 490 5.62 -28.92 86.25
CA VAL A 490 6.18 -30.28 86.22
C VAL A 490 5.16 -31.33 86.69
N ILE A 491 4.41 -31.02 87.75
CA ILE A 491 3.41 -31.93 88.36
C ILE A 491 2.13 -32.04 87.51
N SER A 492 1.96 -31.19 86.48
CA SER A 492 0.87 -31.35 85.50
C SER A 492 0.94 -32.67 84.71
N PHE A 493 2.10 -33.33 84.70
CA PHE A 493 2.36 -34.56 83.95
C PHE A 493 1.91 -34.51 82.49
N ALA A 494 2.04 -33.34 81.85
CA ALA A 494 1.73 -33.17 80.45
C ALA A 494 2.48 -34.18 79.56
N PRO A 495 1.89 -34.67 78.46
CA PRO A 495 2.63 -35.47 77.49
C PRO A 495 3.70 -34.63 76.79
N LEU A 496 4.80 -35.27 76.40
CA LEU A 496 5.81 -34.65 75.56
C LEU A 496 5.25 -34.54 74.14
N ALA A 497 5.16 -33.31 73.62
CA ALA A 497 4.76 -33.04 72.25
C ALA A 497 5.97 -32.59 71.42
N ALA A 498 5.84 -32.65 70.10
CA ALA A 498 6.76 -32.01 69.18
C ALA A 498 5.94 -31.09 68.28
N LYS A 499 6.31 -29.82 68.19
CA LYS A 499 5.60 -28.80 67.41
C LYS A 499 6.52 -28.18 66.39
N MET A 500 5.97 -27.81 65.23
CA MET A 500 6.68 -26.99 64.27
C MET A 500 6.68 -25.54 64.73
N ASP A 501 7.84 -24.88 64.65
CA ASP A 501 7.99 -23.45 64.91
C ASP A 501 8.22 -22.74 63.56
N ASN A 502 7.46 -21.67 63.30
CA ASN A 502 7.51 -20.89 62.06
C ASN A 502 7.44 -21.72 60.76
N PHE A 503 6.50 -22.67 60.69
CA PHE A 503 6.26 -23.48 59.49
C PHE A 503 4.83 -23.29 58.99
N ASP A 504 4.69 -22.92 57.71
CA ASP A 504 3.41 -22.51 57.12
C ASP A 504 2.44 -23.67 56.84
N PHE A 505 2.89 -24.93 56.96
CA PHE A 505 2.05 -26.10 56.77
C PHE A 505 1.61 -26.71 58.10
N ASP A 506 0.34 -27.11 58.17
CA ASP A 506 -0.17 -27.87 59.30
C ASP A 506 0.38 -29.30 59.28
N VAL A 507 1.28 -29.59 60.22
CA VAL A 507 1.98 -30.87 60.33
C VAL A 507 1.78 -31.46 61.72
N GLN A 508 1.15 -32.63 61.76
CA GLN A 508 1.01 -33.42 62.98
C GLN A 508 2.21 -34.33 63.19
N VAL A 509 2.98 -34.07 64.25
CA VAL A 509 4.15 -34.88 64.64
C VAL A 509 3.79 -35.83 65.77
N ARG A 510 4.19 -37.11 65.67
CA ARG A 510 3.96 -38.10 66.72
C ARG A 510 5.28 -38.44 67.44
N VAL A 511 5.34 -38.24 68.75
CA VAL A 511 6.49 -38.66 69.57
C VAL A 511 6.42 -40.17 69.83
N LYS A 512 7.48 -40.89 69.44
CA LYS A 512 7.63 -42.35 69.59
C LYS A 512 8.23 -42.74 70.93
N GLY A 513 9.11 -41.93 71.49
CA GLY A 513 9.75 -42.20 72.78
C GLY A 513 10.73 -41.10 73.16
N PHE A 514 11.15 -41.09 74.42
CA PHE A 514 12.11 -40.13 74.95
C PHE A 514 12.75 -40.66 76.23
N THR A 515 13.89 -40.09 76.60
CA THR A 515 14.60 -40.38 77.85
C THR A 515 14.51 -39.17 78.77
N ILE A 516 14.14 -39.36 80.04
CA ILE A 516 14.25 -38.33 81.07
C ILE A 516 15.47 -38.61 81.91
N ARG A 517 16.31 -37.59 82.05
CA ARG A 517 17.46 -37.59 82.95
C ARG A 517 17.32 -36.45 83.94
N VAL A 518 17.28 -36.76 85.24
CA VAL A 518 17.18 -35.75 86.31
C VAL A 518 18.50 -35.70 87.07
N SER A 519 19.04 -34.48 87.25
CA SER A 519 20.22 -34.24 88.06
C SER A 519 19.83 -33.89 89.50
N LYS A 520 20.24 -34.74 90.45
CA LYS A 520 20.02 -34.56 91.88
C LYS A 520 21.34 -34.76 92.63
N ASP A 521 21.79 -33.73 93.33
CA ASP A 521 22.94 -33.76 94.24
C ASP A 521 24.22 -34.39 93.62
N GLY A 522 24.47 -34.12 92.33
CA GLY A 522 25.64 -34.64 91.60
C GLY A 522 25.46 -36.02 90.95
N THR A 523 24.35 -36.72 91.20
CA THR A 523 24.01 -37.99 90.54
C THR A 523 22.92 -37.81 89.48
N PHE A 524 22.96 -38.61 88.43
CA PHE A 524 21.95 -38.63 87.37
C PHE A 524 21.13 -39.90 87.46
N LYS A 525 19.80 -39.75 87.41
CA LYS A 525 18.88 -40.87 87.23
C LYS A 525 18.22 -40.76 85.86
N GLU A 526 18.40 -41.80 85.04
CA GLU A 526 17.87 -41.89 83.68
C GLU A 526 16.71 -42.89 83.64
N LEU A 527 15.62 -42.53 82.95
CA LEU A 527 14.46 -43.38 82.69
C LEU A 527 14.04 -43.21 81.24
N LYS A 528 13.61 -44.30 80.59
CA LYS A 528 13.17 -44.31 79.19
C LYS A 528 11.67 -44.48 79.07
N ALA A 529 11.05 -43.74 78.15
CA ALA A 529 9.64 -43.84 77.79
C ALA A 529 9.51 -44.35 76.35
N THR A 530 8.57 -45.28 76.14
CA THR A 530 8.27 -45.91 74.85
C THR A 530 7.12 -45.24 74.09
N ASN A 531 6.59 -44.13 74.61
CA ASN A 531 5.55 -43.32 73.98
C ASN A 531 5.71 -41.85 74.40
N ASN A 532 4.73 -41.00 74.09
CA ASN A 532 4.72 -39.58 74.40
C ASN A 532 4.30 -39.24 75.85
N ARG A 533 3.99 -40.23 76.68
CA ARG A 533 3.54 -40.06 78.07
C ARG A 533 4.64 -40.44 79.06
N LEU A 534 4.59 -39.83 80.23
CA LEU A 534 5.47 -40.15 81.35
C LEU A 534 5.09 -41.51 81.98
N THR A 535 6.08 -42.37 82.23
CA THR A 535 5.90 -43.63 82.94
C THR A 535 5.63 -43.39 84.44
N ALA A 536 5.09 -44.38 85.15
CA ALA A 536 4.85 -44.26 86.60
C ALA A 536 6.13 -43.90 87.38
N ASP A 537 7.26 -44.52 87.02
CA ASP A 537 8.56 -44.24 87.63
C ASP A 537 9.06 -42.82 87.34
N MET A 538 8.81 -42.29 86.14
CA MET A 538 9.13 -40.90 85.80
C MET A 538 8.29 -39.92 86.62
N LYS A 539 7.00 -40.20 86.82
CA LYS A 539 6.12 -39.34 87.64
C LYS A 539 6.61 -39.29 89.08
N ALA A 540 6.92 -40.45 89.68
CA ALA A 540 7.48 -40.53 91.02
C ALA A 540 8.84 -39.81 91.14
N LEU A 541 9.64 -39.82 90.08
CA LEU A 541 10.90 -39.06 90.02
C LEU A 541 10.66 -37.54 89.99
N LEU A 542 9.67 -37.10 89.21
CA LEU A 542 9.29 -35.70 89.02
C LEU A 542 8.50 -35.09 90.20
N GLU A 543 7.93 -35.89 91.10
CA GLU A 543 7.35 -35.37 92.36
C GLU A 543 8.44 -35.00 93.38
N ARG A 544 9.54 -35.76 93.36
CA ARG A 544 10.64 -35.66 94.32
C ARG A 544 11.66 -34.57 93.99
N VAL A 545 11.55 -33.94 92.81
CA VAL A 545 12.42 -32.83 92.44
C VAL A 545 12.11 -31.56 93.25
N ARG A 546 13.16 -30.81 93.53
CA ARG A 546 13.16 -29.56 94.30
C ARG A 546 13.80 -28.45 93.47
N ARG A 547 13.61 -27.21 93.92
CA ARG A 547 14.26 -26.02 93.36
C ARG A 547 15.77 -26.27 93.20
N GLY A 548 16.30 -25.97 92.02
CA GLY A 548 17.71 -26.19 91.67
C GLY A 548 17.99 -27.48 90.88
N ASN A 549 17.12 -28.49 90.93
CA ASN A 549 17.27 -29.67 90.06
C ASN A 549 17.05 -29.30 88.59
N THR A 550 17.73 -30.03 87.71
CA THR A 550 17.61 -29.87 86.25
C THR A 550 17.08 -31.15 85.64
N ILE A 551 16.05 -31.02 84.81
CA ILE A 551 15.43 -32.08 84.03
C ILE A 551 15.96 -31.97 82.60
N TYR A 552 16.47 -33.07 82.06
CA TYR A 552 16.88 -33.23 80.68
C TYR A 552 15.91 -34.20 80.00
N PHE A 553 15.38 -33.80 78.86
CA PHE A 553 14.75 -34.70 77.91
C PHE A 553 15.75 -34.97 76.79
N GLU A 554 16.19 -36.21 76.68
CA GLU A 554 17.19 -36.70 75.73
C GLU A 554 16.57 -37.79 74.85
N ASP A 555 17.23 -38.12 73.73
CA ASP A 555 16.79 -39.17 72.79
C ASP A 555 15.31 -39.09 72.36
N ILE A 556 14.80 -37.87 72.16
CA ILE A 556 13.41 -37.64 71.79
C ILE A 556 13.21 -38.08 70.33
N SER A 557 12.61 -39.25 70.14
CA SER A 557 12.34 -39.82 68.82
C SER A 557 10.93 -39.44 68.35
N VAL A 558 10.84 -38.92 67.13
CA VAL A 558 9.57 -38.52 66.49
C VAL A 558 9.37 -39.17 65.14
N GLN A 559 8.11 -39.45 64.81
CA GLN A 559 7.66 -39.89 63.50
C GLN A 559 7.04 -38.70 62.75
N MET A 560 7.63 -38.39 61.60
CA MET A 560 7.18 -37.31 60.71
C MET A 560 6.17 -37.83 59.67
N PRO A 561 5.29 -36.97 59.12
CA PRO A 561 4.34 -37.35 58.06
C PRO A 561 5.00 -37.82 56.76
N ASP A 562 6.25 -37.41 56.52
CA ASP A 562 7.06 -37.89 55.39
C ASP A 562 7.52 -39.35 55.56
N GLY A 563 7.19 -40.00 56.68
CA GLY A 563 7.56 -41.38 57.00
C GLY A 563 8.92 -41.51 57.69
N THR A 564 9.67 -40.43 57.86
CA THR A 564 10.99 -40.46 58.49
C THR A 564 10.89 -40.46 60.03
N GLN A 565 11.80 -41.18 60.67
CA GLN A 565 12.03 -41.10 62.11
C GLN A 565 13.21 -40.19 62.39
N ARG A 566 13.07 -39.28 63.34
CA ARG A 566 14.07 -38.27 63.65
C ARG A 566 14.29 -38.16 65.15
N ILE A 567 15.52 -37.91 65.56
CA ILE A 567 15.89 -37.62 66.94
C ILE A 567 15.99 -36.10 67.08
N LEU A 568 15.24 -35.53 68.02
CA LEU A 568 15.23 -34.09 68.26
C LEU A 568 16.34 -33.66 69.22
N ALA A 569 16.67 -32.38 69.17
CA ALA A 569 17.58 -31.78 70.14
C ALA A 569 17.06 -31.95 71.57
N PRO A 570 17.94 -32.18 72.56
CA PRO A 570 17.52 -32.35 73.94
C PRO A 570 16.97 -31.05 74.52
N MET A 571 16.08 -31.17 75.49
CA MET A 571 15.48 -30.05 76.19
C MET A 571 15.94 -30.04 77.65
N LYS A 572 16.45 -28.90 78.11
CA LYS A 572 16.99 -28.72 79.47
C LYS A 572 16.16 -27.70 80.23
N LEU A 573 15.57 -28.13 81.35
CA LEU A 573 14.72 -27.29 82.19
C LEU A 573 15.21 -27.29 83.63
N LYS A 574 15.56 -26.12 84.16
CA LYS A 574 15.93 -25.95 85.58
C LYS A 574 14.71 -25.54 86.41
N ILE A 575 14.52 -26.21 87.55
CA ILE A 575 13.38 -25.94 88.43
C ILE A 575 13.67 -24.69 89.27
N THR A 576 12.79 -23.70 89.16
CA THR A 576 12.99 -22.36 89.75
C THR A 576 12.18 -22.10 91.00
N SER A 577 11.01 -22.72 91.12
CA SER A 577 10.10 -22.64 92.27
C SER A 577 9.51 -24.01 92.58
#